data_AF-A0A6P5EIJ3-F1
#
_entry.id   AF-A0A6P5EIJ3-F1
#
_cell.length_a   1.000
_cell.length_b   1.000
_cell.length_c   1.000
_cell.angle_alpha   90.00
_cell.angle_beta   90.00
_cell.angle_gamma   90.00
#
_symmetry.space_group_name_H-M   'P 1'
#
loop_
_entity.id
_entity.type
_entity.pdbx_description
1 polymer ?
#
loop_
_entity_poly.entity_id
_entity_poly.type
_entity_poly.pdbx_seq_one_letter_code
_entity_poly.pdbx_strand_id
1 'polypeptide(L)'
;MGDDVELSSPATATSPATEKPRRDRWGHPVRTASAACAAAIDAYYEAVLAYGRGRVAAALRAPLLDPSCALANALAAHALASQNPTRASSLLAAAANALGEATSYERMVFRAISCLMGSNKDEDAAIQMHVEVFFFPSSFSWYFLIRFIRAELKKMVFVE
;
A
#
# COMPACT_ATOMS: atom_id res chain seq x y z
N MET A 1 -33.84 43.35 24.14
CA MET A 1 -33.64 42.79 22.79
C MET A 1 -32.20 43.13 22.41
N GLY A 2 -31.21 42.29 22.67
CA GLY A 2 -31.14 40.87 22.32
C GLY A 2 -30.68 40.79 20.87
N ASP A 3 -29.39 40.56 20.66
CA ASP A 3 -28.85 39.60 19.69
C ASP A 3 -27.31 39.69 19.68
N ASP A 4 -26.73 38.69 20.34
CA ASP A 4 -25.30 38.39 20.43
C ASP A 4 -24.74 38.05 19.05
N VAL A 5 -23.72 38.79 18.61
CA VAL A 5 -22.89 38.39 17.46
C VAL A 5 -21.88 37.36 17.98
N GLU A 6 -22.32 36.10 17.98
CA GLU A 6 -21.50 34.94 18.31
C GLU A 6 -20.32 34.83 17.33
N LEU A 7 -19.12 35.07 17.85
CA LEU A 7 -17.85 34.77 17.18
C LEU A 7 -17.85 33.30 16.76
N SER A 8 -18.06 33.04 15.47
CA SER A 8 -17.77 31.73 14.88
C SER A 8 -16.28 31.45 14.98
N SER A 9 -15.95 30.58 15.94
CA SER A 9 -14.62 30.02 16.15
C SER A 9 -14.08 29.33 14.89
N PRO A 10 -12.76 29.32 14.70
CA PRO A 10 -12.13 28.68 13.56
C PRO A 10 -12.32 27.16 13.61
N ALA A 11 -12.60 26.60 12.43
CA ALA A 11 -12.70 25.18 12.17
C ALA A 11 -11.58 24.41 12.88
N THR A 12 -11.99 23.50 13.78
CA THR A 12 -11.12 22.58 14.47
C THR A 12 -10.28 21.82 13.45
N ALA A 13 -9.00 22.17 13.37
CA ALA A 13 -7.99 21.30 12.80
C ALA A 13 -7.93 20.06 13.71
N THR A 14 -8.68 19.02 13.35
CA THR A 14 -8.60 17.72 14.00
C THR A 14 -7.18 17.20 13.81
N SER A 15 -6.42 17.20 14.90
CA SER A 15 -5.09 16.62 14.99
C SER A 15 -5.12 15.15 14.52
N PRO A 16 -4.21 14.70 13.64
CA PRO A 16 -4.29 13.40 12.96
C PRO A 16 -3.94 12.18 13.85
N ALA A 17 -3.85 12.35 15.16
CA ALA A 17 -3.23 11.39 16.07
C ALA A 17 -4.20 10.41 16.77
N THR A 18 -5.50 10.38 16.45
CA THR A 18 -6.47 9.57 17.23
C THR A 18 -7.61 8.95 16.44
N GLU A 19 -7.42 8.63 15.16
CA GLU A 19 -8.36 7.76 14.44
C GLU A 19 -7.77 6.34 14.37
N LYS A 20 -8.57 5.34 14.79
CA LYS A 20 -8.17 3.93 14.73
C LYS A 20 -7.82 3.58 13.27
N PRO A 21 -6.69 2.90 13.00
CA PRO A 21 -6.33 2.54 11.63
C PRO A 21 -7.46 1.72 11.00
N ARG A 22 -7.86 2.13 9.79
CA ARG A 22 -8.87 1.43 9.00
C ARG A 22 -8.30 0.08 8.56
N ARG A 23 -9.17 -0.86 8.19
CA ARG A 23 -8.74 -2.15 7.64
C ARG A 23 -8.99 -2.17 6.15
N ASP A 24 -8.03 -2.71 5.40
CA ASP A 24 -8.25 -3.07 4.00
C ASP A 24 -9.14 -4.33 3.89
N ARG A 25 -9.48 -4.72 2.66
CA ARG A 25 -10.21 -5.95 2.37
C ARG A 25 -9.58 -7.21 2.99
N TRP A 26 -8.28 -7.23 3.18
CA TRP A 26 -7.53 -8.36 3.73
C TRP A 26 -7.41 -8.31 5.27
N GLY A 27 -7.99 -7.28 5.90
CA GLY A 27 -7.98 -7.11 7.35
C GLY A 27 -6.72 -6.45 7.90
N HIS A 28 -5.79 -6.00 7.05
CA HIS A 28 -4.56 -5.33 7.48
C HIS A 28 -4.84 -3.87 7.88
N PRO A 29 -4.18 -3.37 8.94
CA PRO A 29 -4.35 -2.00 9.37
C PRO A 29 -3.64 -1.03 8.41
N VAL A 30 -4.41 -0.09 7.86
CA VAL A 30 -3.97 0.98 6.96
C VAL A 30 -4.24 2.31 7.63
N ARG A 31 -3.22 3.18 7.67
CA ARG A 31 -3.40 4.53 8.17
C ARG A 31 -3.87 5.41 7.02
N THR A 32 -5.16 5.70 7.04
CA THR A 32 -5.78 6.65 6.12
C THR A 32 -6.90 7.39 6.82
N ALA A 33 -6.97 8.71 6.58
CA ALA A 33 -8.04 9.57 7.07
C ALA A 33 -9.33 9.46 6.23
N SER A 34 -9.26 8.80 5.08
CA SER A 34 -10.34 8.75 4.10
C SER A 34 -10.86 7.32 3.90
N ALA A 35 -12.12 7.08 4.26
CA ALA A 35 -12.81 5.82 3.95
C ALA A 35 -12.86 5.57 2.43
N ALA A 36 -12.92 6.63 1.63
CA ALA A 36 -12.87 6.54 0.17
C ALA A 36 -11.47 6.10 -0.33
N CYS A 37 -10.39 6.46 0.37
CA CYS A 37 -9.05 5.97 0.06
C CYS A 37 -8.93 4.46 0.30
N ALA A 38 -9.41 3.97 1.45
CA ALA A 38 -9.47 2.53 1.72
C ALA A 38 -10.26 1.77 0.64
N ALA A 39 -11.43 2.29 0.24
CA ALA A 39 -12.22 1.70 -0.85
C ALA A 39 -11.49 1.73 -2.22
N ALA A 40 -10.68 2.78 -2.48
CA ALA A 40 -9.87 2.84 -3.70
C ALA A 40 -8.71 1.83 -3.69
N ILE A 41 -8.11 1.56 -2.52
CA ILE A 41 -7.12 0.50 -2.33
C ILE A 41 -7.76 -0.88 -2.57
N ASP A 42 -8.96 -1.10 -2.05
CA ASP A 42 -9.70 -2.35 -2.29
C ASP A 42 -10.06 -2.53 -3.77
N ALA A 43 -10.48 -1.46 -4.45
CA ALA A 43 -10.72 -1.47 -5.90
C ALA A 43 -9.44 -1.75 -6.70
N TYR A 44 -8.28 -1.28 -6.22
CA TYR A 44 -6.99 -1.64 -6.81
C TYR A 44 -6.71 -3.13 -6.65
N TYR A 45 -6.93 -3.71 -5.46
CA TYR A 45 -6.76 -5.15 -5.27
C TYR A 45 -7.69 -5.97 -6.17
N GLU A 46 -8.95 -5.56 -6.31
CA GLU A 46 -9.87 -6.19 -7.25
C GLU A 46 -9.40 -6.10 -8.69
N ALA A 47 -8.89 -4.93 -9.12
CA ALA A 47 -8.34 -4.78 -10.45
C ALA A 47 -7.11 -5.69 -10.68
N VAL A 48 -6.27 -5.90 -9.65
CA VAL A 48 -5.14 -6.84 -9.71
C VAL A 48 -5.63 -8.28 -9.84
N LEU A 49 -6.62 -8.69 -9.05
CA LEU A 49 -7.23 -10.02 -9.11
C LEU A 49 -7.98 -10.26 -10.43
N ALA A 50 -8.56 -9.21 -11.02
CA ALA A 50 -9.23 -9.22 -12.32
C ALA A 50 -8.27 -9.08 -13.52
N TYR A 51 -7.05 -9.62 -13.40
CA TYR A 51 -6.02 -9.62 -14.45
C TYR A 51 -5.53 -8.23 -14.89
N GLY A 52 -5.64 -7.22 -14.02
CA GLY A 52 -5.02 -5.92 -14.19
C GLY A 52 -5.83 -4.88 -14.99
N ARG A 53 -7.05 -5.20 -15.43
CA ARG A 53 -7.89 -4.22 -16.13
C ARG A 53 -8.25 -3.05 -15.21
N GLY A 54 -7.90 -1.83 -15.63
CA GLY A 54 -8.15 -0.63 -14.83
C GLY A 54 -7.23 -0.44 -13.61
N ARG A 55 -6.22 -1.30 -13.40
CA ARG A 55 -5.36 -1.27 -12.20
C ARG A 55 -4.69 0.07 -11.96
N VAL A 56 -4.19 0.73 -13.01
CA VAL A 56 -3.49 2.01 -12.89
C VAL A 56 -4.44 3.14 -12.52
N ALA A 57 -5.65 3.14 -13.10
CA ALA A 57 -6.68 4.12 -12.75
C ALA A 57 -7.14 3.96 -11.30
N ALA A 58 -7.35 2.71 -10.84
CA ALA A 58 -7.69 2.41 -9.46
C ALA A 58 -6.56 2.82 -8.50
N ALA A 59 -5.31 2.49 -8.82
CA ALA A 59 -4.15 2.81 -8.00
C ALA A 59 -3.96 4.32 -7.84
N LEU A 60 -4.14 5.11 -8.92
CA LEU A 60 -3.99 6.57 -8.89
C LEU A 60 -5.13 7.28 -8.16
N ARG A 61 -6.29 6.64 -7.99
CA ARG A 61 -7.43 7.23 -7.28
C ARG A 61 -7.17 7.34 -5.77
N ALA A 62 -6.47 6.37 -5.18
CA ALA A 62 -6.18 6.35 -3.74
C ALA A 62 -5.33 7.56 -3.27
N PRO A 63 -4.16 7.89 -3.88
CA PRO A 63 -3.36 9.05 -3.45
C PRO A 63 -4.01 10.41 -3.74
N LEU A 64 -5.02 10.48 -4.63
CA LEU A 64 -5.82 11.69 -4.81
C LEU A 64 -6.79 11.92 -3.64
N LEU A 65 -7.26 10.84 -3.02
CA LEU A 65 -8.20 10.87 -1.90
C LEU A 65 -7.49 11.03 -0.56
N ASP A 66 -6.28 10.48 -0.45
CA ASP A 66 -5.41 10.66 0.71
C ASP A 66 -3.93 10.68 0.28
N PRO A 67 -3.37 11.89 0.05
CA PRO A 67 -1.96 12.04 -0.30
C PRO A 67 -0.99 11.61 0.82
N SER A 68 -1.46 11.52 2.07
CA SER A 68 -0.65 11.14 3.23
C SER A 68 -0.61 9.62 3.47
N CYS A 69 -1.43 8.84 2.76
CA CYS A 69 -1.46 7.39 2.90
C CYS A 69 -0.23 6.77 2.23
N ALA A 70 0.67 6.19 3.03
CA ALA A 70 1.90 5.56 2.55
C ALA A 70 1.59 4.39 1.59
N LEU A 71 0.59 3.57 1.92
CA LEU A 71 0.18 2.43 1.10
C LEU A 71 -0.37 2.86 -0.26
N ALA A 72 -1.28 3.84 -0.28
CA ALA A 72 -1.88 4.35 -1.51
C ALA A 72 -0.81 4.84 -2.49
N ASN A 73 0.13 5.65 -1.99
CA ASN A 73 1.23 6.18 -2.79
C ASN A 73 2.18 5.07 -3.29
N ALA A 74 2.51 4.09 -2.44
CA ALA A 74 3.38 2.98 -2.84
C ALA A 74 2.74 2.10 -3.93
N LEU A 75 1.46 1.74 -3.77
CA LEU A 75 0.71 0.97 -4.77
C LEU A 75 0.58 1.72 -6.10
N ALA A 76 0.31 3.02 -6.04
CA ALA A 76 0.26 3.90 -7.21
C ALA A 76 1.61 3.99 -7.93
N ALA A 77 2.71 4.10 -7.18
CA ALA A 77 4.06 4.11 -7.73
C ALA A 77 4.36 2.81 -8.49
N HIS A 78 4.10 1.66 -7.87
CA HIS A 78 4.31 0.36 -8.51
C HIS A 78 3.46 0.18 -9.77
N ALA A 79 2.17 0.54 -9.71
CA ALA A 79 1.26 0.41 -10.84
C ALA A 79 1.70 1.25 -12.05
N LEU A 80 2.30 2.41 -11.80
CA LEU A 80 2.70 3.38 -12.82
C LEU A 80 4.15 3.19 -13.29
N ALA A 81 4.98 2.41 -12.59
CA ALA A 81 6.42 2.30 -12.82
C ALA A 81 6.82 2.04 -14.28
N SER A 82 6.05 1.23 -15.02
CA SER A 82 6.32 0.92 -16.44
C SER A 82 5.83 1.98 -17.43
N GLN A 83 4.83 2.78 -17.07
CA GLN A 83 4.20 3.76 -17.96
C GLN A 83 4.79 5.16 -17.80
N ASN A 84 5.09 5.56 -16.55
CA ASN A 84 5.65 6.87 -16.24
C ASN A 84 6.58 6.75 -15.02
N PRO A 85 7.88 6.46 -15.25
CA PRO A 85 8.83 6.24 -14.16
C PRO A 85 9.05 7.50 -13.32
N THR A 86 9.05 8.69 -13.92
CA THR A 86 9.22 9.96 -13.19
C THR A 86 8.10 10.18 -12.19
N ARG A 87 6.85 10.00 -12.60
CA ARG A 87 5.70 10.13 -11.70
C ARG A 87 5.68 8.99 -10.68
N ALA A 88 6.07 7.78 -11.06
CA ALA A 88 6.20 6.67 -10.13
C ALA A 88 7.24 6.96 -9.02
N SER A 89 8.40 7.53 -9.36
CA SER A 89 9.41 7.96 -8.39
C SER A 89 8.88 9.06 -7.45
N SER A 90 8.10 10.03 -7.96
CA SER A 90 7.50 11.06 -7.10
C SER A 90 6.49 10.48 -6.10
N LEU A 91 5.68 9.50 -6.53
CA LEU A 91 4.73 8.80 -5.65
C LEU A 91 5.46 7.95 -4.61
N LEU A 92 6.54 7.28 -5.01
CA LEU A 92 7.37 6.51 -4.09
C LEU A 92 8.04 7.42 -3.03
N ALA A 93 8.51 8.60 -3.42
CA ALA A 93 9.03 9.59 -2.49
C ALA A 93 7.95 10.12 -1.52
N ALA A 94 6.74 10.37 -2.01
CA ALA A 94 5.60 10.73 -1.15
C ALA A 94 5.27 9.62 -0.15
N ALA A 95 5.28 8.35 -0.59
CA ALA A 95 5.11 7.20 0.30
C ALA A 95 6.21 7.14 1.38
N ALA A 96 7.47 7.40 1.01
CA ALA A 96 8.60 7.42 1.93
C ALA A 96 8.44 8.49 3.03
N ASN A 97 7.98 9.68 2.67
CA ASN A 97 7.74 10.78 3.62
C ASN A 97 6.63 10.45 4.62
N ALA A 98 5.65 9.62 4.24
CA ALA A 98 4.55 9.20 5.09
C ALA A 98 4.89 8.01 6.03
N LEU A 99 6.09 7.41 5.91
CA LEU A 99 6.43 6.19 6.67
C LEU A 99 6.58 6.38 8.18
N GLY A 100 6.93 7.59 8.65
CA GLY A 100 7.08 7.86 10.08
C GLY A 100 5.78 7.62 10.86
N GLU A 101 4.68 7.74 10.16
CA GLU A 101 3.32 7.66 10.67
C GLU A 101 2.62 6.34 10.31
N ALA A 102 3.22 5.54 9.43
CA ALA A 102 2.63 4.37 8.81
C ALA A 102 2.62 3.13 9.73
N THR A 103 1.68 2.21 9.48
CA THR A 103 1.61 0.92 10.18
C THR A 103 2.79 0.02 9.80
N SER A 104 2.99 -1.07 10.54
CA SER A 104 4.00 -2.07 10.19
C SER A 104 3.74 -2.70 8.82
N TYR A 105 2.46 -2.96 8.50
CA TYR A 105 2.02 -3.48 7.21
C TYR A 105 2.41 -2.55 6.06
N GLU A 106 2.07 -1.27 6.17
CA GLU A 106 2.37 -0.27 5.13
C GLU A 106 3.88 -0.14 4.89
N ARG A 107 4.68 -0.18 5.96
CA ARG A 107 6.14 -0.18 5.88
C ARG A 107 6.71 -1.40 5.15
N MET A 108 6.15 -2.59 5.40
CA MET A 108 6.57 -3.82 4.71
C MET A 108 6.22 -3.76 3.22
N VAL A 109 5.00 -3.33 2.88
CA VAL A 109 4.57 -3.17 1.47
C VAL A 109 5.44 -2.16 0.74
N PHE A 110 5.74 -1.01 1.38
CA PHE A 110 6.65 -0.01 0.82
C PHE A 110 8.05 -0.58 0.52
N ARG A 111 8.61 -1.37 1.45
CA ARG A 111 9.93 -2.01 1.25
C ARG A 111 9.90 -3.00 0.08
N ALA A 112 8.87 -3.85 0.01
CA ALA A 112 8.70 -4.80 -1.10
C ALA A 112 8.65 -4.08 -2.45
N ILE A 113 7.83 -3.03 -2.55
CA ILE A 113 7.70 -2.22 -3.77
C ILE A 113 9.00 -1.49 -4.12
N SER A 114 9.72 -0.97 -3.12
CA SER A 114 10.99 -0.30 -3.35
C SER A 114 12.03 -1.24 -3.95
N CYS A 115 12.06 -2.51 -3.54
CA CYS A 115 12.92 -3.54 -4.15
C CYS A 115 12.54 -3.84 -5.61
N LEU A 116 11.25 -3.84 -5.95
CA LEU A 116 10.76 -4.04 -7.32
C LEU A 116 11.03 -2.85 -8.25
N MET A 117 11.09 -1.64 -7.70
CA MET A 117 11.30 -0.41 -8.45
C MET A 117 12.77 0.03 -8.51
N GLY A 118 13.64 -0.53 -7.68
CA GLY A 118 15.07 -0.22 -7.66
C GLY A 118 15.78 -0.60 -8.96
N SER A 119 16.90 0.06 -9.25
CA SER A 119 17.76 -0.21 -10.42
C SER A 119 18.40 -1.61 -10.39
N ASN A 120 18.54 -2.19 -9.19
CA ASN A 120 19.01 -3.55 -8.98
C ASN A 120 17.83 -4.39 -8.44
N LYS A 121 16.83 -4.63 -9.30
CA LYS A 121 15.59 -5.31 -8.93
C LYS A 121 15.90 -6.66 -8.29
N ASP A 122 15.63 -6.76 -7.00
CA ASP A 122 15.75 -8.01 -6.26
C ASP A 122 14.35 -8.61 -6.11
N GLU A 123 13.94 -9.33 -7.15
CA GLU A 123 12.63 -9.99 -7.21
C GLU A 123 12.49 -11.05 -6.12
N ASP A 124 13.58 -11.76 -5.78
CA ASP A 124 13.61 -12.77 -4.71
C ASP A 124 13.34 -12.13 -3.35
N ALA A 125 13.98 -10.99 -3.05
CA ALA A 125 13.72 -10.24 -1.81
C ALA A 125 12.31 -9.65 -1.78
N ALA A 126 11.80 -9.14 -2.91
CA ALA A 126 10.45 -8.61 -3.02
C ALA A 126 9.38 -9.70 -2.78
N ILE A 127 9.57 -10.88 -3.38
CA ILE A 127 8.68 -12.03 -3.17
C ILE A 127 8.71 -12.45 -1.70
N GLN A 128 9.91 -12.58 -1.11
CA GLN A 128 10.06 -12.91 0.29
C GLN A 128 9.26 -11.93 1.16
N MET A 129 9.45 -10.61 0.97
CA MET A 129 8.72 -9.56 1.68
C MET A 129 7.20 -9.61 1.46
N HIS A 130 6.72 -9.91 0.26
CA HIS A 130 5.27 -10.05 0.01
C HIS A 130 4.67 -11.29 0.68
N VAL A 131 5.42 -12.39 0.75
CA VAL A 131 5.03 -13.55 1.56
C VAL A 131 4.99 -13.16 3.04
N GLU A 132 5.93 -12.35 3.53
CA GLU A 132 5.90 -11.81 4.91
C GLU A 132 4.66 -11.01 5.21
N VAL A 133 4.26 -10.16 4.27
CA VAL A 133 3.06 -9.34 4.37
C VAL A 133 1.79 -10.21 4.41
N PHE A 134 1.70 -11.25 3.57
CA PHE A 134 0.51 -12.11 3.45
C PHE A 134 0.30 -13.02 4.67
N PHE A 135 1.36 -13.44 5.35
CA PHE A 135 1.29 -14.41 6.47
C PHE A 135 1.34 -13.79 7.88
N PHE A 136 1.40 -12.46 8.00
CA PHE A 136 1.41 -11.76 9.29
C PHE A 136 -0.01 -11.54 9.85
N PRO A 137 -0.44 -12.09 11.01
CA PRO A 137 0.13 -13.18 11.82
C PRO A 137 -0.80 -14.41 11.83
N SER A 138 -0.49 -15.44 11.05
CA SER A 138 -1.00 -16.79 11.28
C SER A 138 0.18 -17.68 11.63
N SER A 139 0.24 -18.14 12.88
CA SER A 139 1.27 -19.04 13.41
C SER A 139 1.42 -20.28 12.55
N PHE A 140 2.31 -20.29 11.57
CA PHE A 140 2.70 -21.48 10.84
C PHE A 140 4.19 -21.40 10.46
N SER A 141 4.92 -22.48 10.75
CA SER A 141 6.38 -22.57 10.58
C SER A 141 6.76 -22.28 9.13
N TRP A 142 7.28 -21.07 8.95
CA TRP A 142 7.30 -20.34 7.71
C TRP A 142 8.43 -20.75 6.76
N TYR A 143 9.52 -21.26 7.34
CA TYR A 143 10.68 -21.76 6.61
C TYR A 143 10.37 -22.95 5.70
N PHE A 144 9.40 -23.80 6.08
CA PHE A 144 9.11 -25.03 5.34
C PHE A 144 8.21 -24.80 4.12
N LEU A 145 7.18 -23.94 4.24
CA LEU A 145 6.25 -23.69 3.15
C LEU A 145 6.91 -22.89 2.01
N ILE A 146 7.74 -21.90 2.34
CA ILE A 146 8.50 -21.13 1.33
C ILE A 146 9.49 -22.04 0.59
N ARG A 147 10.23 -22.90 1.31
CA ARG A 147 11.15 -23.84 0.66
C ARG A 147 10.42 -24.86 -0.22
N PHE A 148 9.24 -25.29 0.18
CA PHE A 148 8.42 -26.23 -0.59
C PHE A 148 7.91 -25.60 -1.89
N ILE A 149 7.34 -24.40 -1.82
CA ILE A 149 6.86 -23.67 -3.01
C ILE A 149 8.03 -23.31 -3.93
N ARG A 150 9.18 -22.88 -3.40
CA ARG A 150 10.40 -22.59 -4.17
C ARG A 150 10.99 -23.86 -4.82
N ALA A 151 10.83 -25.03 -4.21
CA ALA A 151 11.24 -26.31 -4.79
C ALA A 151 10.34 -26.75 -5.94
N GLU A 152 9.02 -26.53 -5.83
CA GLU A 152 8.08 -26.87 -6.91
C GLU A 152 8.14 -25.88 -8.09
N LEU A 153 8.32 -24.57 -7.83
CA LEU A 153 8.49 -23.59 -8.91
C LEU A 153 9.79 -23.80 -9.71
N LYS A 154 10.87 -24.26 -9.06
CA LYS A 154 12.11 -24.64 -9.77
C LYS A 154 11.96 -25.86 -10.68
N LYS A 155 11.05 -26.78 -10.36
CA LYS A 155 10.75 -27.93 -11.23
C LYS A 155 9.95 -27.53 -12.47
N MET A 156 9.20 -26.43 -12.41
CA MET A 156 8.44 -25.90 -13.54
C MET A 156 9.26 -25.03 -14.50
N VAL A 157 10.43 -24.53 -14.08
CA VAL A 157 11.32 -23.70 -14.94
C VAL A 157 12.39 -24.54 -15.66
N PHE A 158 12.53 -25.83 -15.34
CA PHE A 158 13.44 -26.77 -16.02
C PHE A 158 12.67 -27.82 -16.82
N VAL A 159 11.85 -27.36 -17.76
CA VAL A 159 11.44 -28.13 -18.94
C VAL A 159 11.64 -27.21 -20.14
N GLU A 160 12.91 -27.01 -20.51
CA GLU A 160 13.38 -26.81 -21.88
C GLU A 160 14.75 -27.48 -22.00
#